data_AF-A0A7R9BI14-F1
#
_entry.id   AF-A0A7R9BI14-F1
#
_cell.length_a   1.000
_cell.length_b   1.000
_cell.length_c   1.000
_cell.angle_alpha   90.00
_cell.angle_beta   90.00
_cell.angle_gamma   90.00
#
_symmetry.space_group_name_H-M   'P 1'
#
loop_
_entity.id
_entity.type
_entity.pdbx_description
1 polymer ?
#
loop_
_entity_poly.entity_id
_entity_poly.type
_entity_poly.pdbx_seq_one_letter_code
_entity_poly.pdbx_strand_id
1 'polypeptide(L)'
;MQVLENSISVFLLLLVSLSLAFDLDSHPSFMLPVKVSRESRDLPLGLPLVINTWPWPGATQRAWDVLTTGNGSVVDAVVAGCSEAEKDPVIDSVGFGNHPDESGETTLDAMVIDGETRGIGAVADLRRIKEAVAVARAVMDHTQHTMLVGEAATKFAVAMGFQETSLSTDLSKQIHSNWTANNCQPNFWRNVTPDPRQSCGPYSPIKGPSSQPQSASESVSERNHDTIGMIAIDGDGKIAAGTSTNGAQFKIPGRVGDTAIPGSGAFVDAEVGAAAATGDGDVMMRFLPSMAAVEMLRGGVTPYNAAVEALARIARVFPDVKAGIVVAKKNGEFAGACYGFETFEYCVVEALTGQVQVIPVSCFSLSENKEPSLPRSISSIVAEIITAFGSIALSGIRHAVQLVGAVLDVAVCLFAFYTIYDFILHGGESTVLKLPAADKWEWKTIKEKVLSRCPQLEH
;
A
#
# COMPACT_ATOMS: atom_id res chain seq x y z
N MET A 1 36.93 47.59 -10.07
CA MET A 1 35.56 47.43 -9.54
C MET A 1 34.54 47.09 -10.62
N GLN A 2 34.53 47.74 -11.78
CA GLN A 2 33.64 47.40 -12.92
C GLN A 2 33.74 45.93 -13.40
N VAL A 3 34.93 45.32 -13.34
CA VAL A 3 35.16 43.92 -13.76
C VAL A 3 34.63 42.91 -12.72
N LEU A 4 34.51 43.31 -11.44
CA LEU A 4 33.92 42.47 -10.39
C LEU A 4 32.38 42.47 -10.44
N GLU A 5 31.76 43.60 -10.77
CA GLU A 5 30.30 43.73 -10.91
C GLU A 5 29.76 42.94 -12.12
N ASN A 6 30.52 42.92 -13.22
CA ASN A 6 30.15 42.13 -14.41
C ASN A 6 30.30 40.61 -14.18
N SER A 7 31.26 40.20 -13.35
CA SER A 7 31.48 38.78 -13.03
C SER A 7 30.41 38.23 -12.09
N ILE A 8 29.91 39.04 -11.15
CA ILE A 8 28.80 38.68 -10.25
C ILE A 8 27.47 38.62 -11.02
N SER A 9 27.26 39.51 -11.99
CA SER A 9 26.06 39.50 -12.83
C SER A 9 25.98 38.28 -13.74
N VAL A 10 27.10 37.84 -14.32
CA VAL A 10 27.16 36.62 -15.16
C VAL A 10 26.97 35.35 -14.31
N PHE A 11 27.49 35.34 -13.08
CA PHE A 11 27.32 34.23 -12.15
C PHE A 11 25.88 34.12 -11.61
N LEU A 12 25.21 35.25 -11.36
CA LEU A 12 23.79 35.31 -11.00
C LEU A 12 22.88 34.92 -12.17
N LEU A 13 23.22 35.31 -13.41
CA LEU A 13 22.51 34.87 -14.60
C LEU A 13 22.63 33.36 -14.82
N LEU A 14 23.81 32.77 -14.60
CA LEU A 14 24.01 31.31 -14.65
C LEU A 14 23.24 30.56 -13.55
N LEU A 15 23.14 31.12 -12.34
CA LEU A 15 22.35 30.53 -11.25
C LEU A 15 20.85 30.63 -11.50
N VAL A 16 20.35 31.74 -12.04
CA VAL A 16 18.93 31.88 -12.45
C VAL A 16 18.60 30.99 -13.65
N SER A 17 19.56 30.78 -14.56
CA SER A 17 19.43 29.82 -15.67
C SER A 17 19.38 28.36 -15.18
N LEU A 18 20.17 28.01 -14.16
CA LEU A 18 20.10 26.70 -13.52
C LEU A 18 18.79 26.54 -12.74
N SER A 19 18.31 27.56 -12.05
CA SER A 19 17.02 27.50 -11.35
C SER A 19 15.81 27.39 -12.29
N LEU A 20 15.87 27.99 -13.48
CA LEU A 20 14.86 27.84 -14.54
C LEU A 20 14.97 26.50 -15.30
N ALA A 21 16.12 25.82 -15.24
CA ALA A 21 16.28 24.46 -15.75
C ALA A 21 15.77 23.39 -14.76
N PHE A 22 15.51 23.76 -13.51
CA PHE A 22 14.97 22.89 -12.46
C PHE A 22 13.47 23.09 -12.20
N ASP A 23 12.78 23.91 -13.00
CA ASP A 23 11.34 24.16 -12.88
C ASP A 23 10.54 23.65 -14.10
N LEU A 24 10.82 22.40 -14.47
CA LEU A 24 9.97 21.58 -15.33
C LEU A 24 9.73 20.24 -14.62
N ASP A 25 8.80 20.24 -13.66
CA ASP A 25 7.92 19.08 -13.42
C ASP A 25 6.71 19.53 -12.59
N SER A 26 5.79 20.24 -13.25
CA SER A 26 4.39 20.29 -12.83
C SER A 26 3.47 20.00 -14.02
N HIS A 27 2.78 18.86 -13.92
CA HIS A 27 1.69 18.30 -14.75
C HIS A 27 2.06 17.48 -16.00
N PRO A 28 1.17 16.56 -16.42
CA PRO A 28 0.70 15.35 -15.76
C PRO A 28 1.30 14.13 -16.50
N SER A 29 1.82 13.13 -15.78
CA SER A 29 2.43 11.96 -16.42
C SER A 29 1.41 11.15 -17.22
N PHE A 30 1.37 11.40 -18.52
CA PHE A 30 0.86 10.48 -19.53
C PHE A 30 1.79 9.27 -19.51
N MET A 31 1.30 8.13 -19.02
CA MET A 31 2.02 6.86 -19.01
C MET A 31 2.53 6.52 -20.41
N LEU A 32 3.84 6.56 -20.60
CA LEU A 32 4.51 5.75 -21.61
C LEU A 32 5.01 4.46 -20.92
N PRO A 33 4.91 3.30 -21.60
CA PRO A 33 5.16 2.02 -20.97
C PRO A 33 6.65 1.91 -20.63
N VAL A 34 6.94 1.74 -19.35
CA VAL A 34 8.27 1.34 -18.89
C VAL A 34 8.58 -0.01 -19.53
N LYS A 35 9.61 -0.05 -20.37
CA LYS A 35 10.20 -1.32 -20.83
C LYS A 35 10.92 -1.92 -19.64
N VAL A 36 10.24 -2.82 -18.93
CA VAL A 36 10.84 -3.69 -17.93
C VAL A 36 11.82 -4.61 -18.65
N SER A 37 13.11 -4.35 -18.50
CA SER A 37 14.13 -5.37 -18.77
C SER A 37 13.92 -6.49 -17.76
N ARG A 38 13.67 -7.71 -18.25
CA ARG A 38 13.60 -8.93 -17.43
C ARG A 38 14.92 -9.09 -16.67
N GLU A 39 14.95 -8.59 -15.44
CA GLU A 39 15.92 -9.03 -14.44
C GLU A 39 15.58 -10.44 -13.98
N SER A 40 16.63 -11.12 -13.52
CA SER A 40 16.74 -12.52 -13.16
C SER A 40 15.51 -13.07 -12.43
N ARG A 41 15.13 -14.30 -12.77
CA ARG A 41 14.25 -15.14 -11.96
C ARG A 41 14.96 -15.47 -10.64
N ASP A 42 14.93 -14.53 -9.70
CA ASP A 42 15.04 -14.88 -8.30
C ASP A 42 13.86 -15.81 -8.01
N LEU A 43 14.15 -17.03 -7.56
CA LEU A 43 13.10 -17.93 -7.09
C LEU A 43 12.31 -17.18 -6.01
N PRO A 44 11.00 -16.99 -6.16
CA PRO A 44 10.21 -16.23 -5.19
C PRO A 44 10.31 -16.93 -3.84
N LEU A 45 10.81 -16.22 -2.82
CA LEU A 45 10.96 -16.78 -1.47
C LEU A 45 9.56 -17.19 -0.97
N GLY A 46 9.41 -18.44 -0.55
CA GLY A 46 8.20 -18.88 0.15
C GLY A 46 6.98 -19.25 -0.73
N LEU A 47 7.08 -19.33 -2.05
CA LEU A 47 5.93 -19.80 -2.88
C LEU A 47 5.92 -21.32 -3.13
N PRO A 48 4.74 -21.97 -3.19
CA PRO A 48 3.39 -21.41 -2.97
C PRO A 48 3.16 -20.89 -1.55
N LEU A 49 2.20 -19.98 -1.40
CA LEU A 49 1.83 -19.29 -0.16
C LEU A 49 0.31 -19.29 0.02
N VAL A 50 -0.16 -19.57 1.23
CA VAL A 50 -1.55 -19.34 1.64
C VAL A 50 -1.54 -18.59 2.97
N ILE A 51 -2.34 -17.53 3.07
CA ILE A 51 -2.51 -16.73 4.28
C ILE A 51 -4.00 -16.42 4.51
N ASN A 52 -4.47 -16.50 5.76
CA ASN A 52 -5.80 -16.02 6.11
C ASN A 52 -5.85 -15.32 7.47
N THR A 53 -6.83 -14.42 7.63
CA THR A 53 -7.17 -13.79 8.91
C THR A 53 -7.65 -14.82 9.93
N TRP A 54 -7.36 -14.55 11.21
CA TRP A 54 -7.77 -15.34 12.38
C TRP A 54 -7.09 -16.71 12.50
N PRO A 55 -7.03 -17.30 13.71
CA PRO A 55 -6.33 -18.57 13.94
C PRO A 55 -7.18 -19.78 13.50
N TRP A 56 -7.48 -19.86 12.20
CA TRP A 56 -8.28 -20.93 11.58
C TRP A 56 -7.42 -21.84 10.69
N PRO A 57 -6.55 -22.68 11.30
CA PRO A 57 -5.57 -23.47 10.55
C PRO A 57 -6.19 -24.51 9.61
N GLY A 58 -7.41 -24.97 9.90
CA GLY A 58 -8.15 -25.89 9.02
C GLY A 58 -8.44 -25.29 7.65
N ALA A 59 -8.83 -24.01 7.62
CA ALA A 59 -9.06 -23.28 6.37
C ALA A 59 -7.77 -23.11 5.57
N THR A 60 -6.67 -22.73 6.25
CA THR A 60 -5.34 -22.58 5.63
C THR A 60 -4.85 -23.91 5.05
N GLN A 61 -4.95 -24.99 5.83
CA GLN A 61 -4.53 -26.32 5.41
C GLN A 61 -5.33 -26.78 4.20
N ARG A 62 -6.65 -26.56 4.21
CA ARG A 62 -7.50 -26.98 3.10
C ARG A 62 -7.14 -26.27 1.79
N ALA A 63 -6.90 -24.96 1.84
CA ALA A 63 -6.44 -24.21 0.68
C ALA A 63 -5.05 -24.68 0.20
N TRP A 64 -4.14 -24.94 1.13
CA TRP A 64 -2.81 -25.48 0.83
C TRP A 64 -2.85 -26.84 0.11
N ASP A 65 -3.69 -27.75 0.58
CA ASP A 65 -3.84 -29.08 -0.01
C ASP A 65 -4.34 -28.98 -1.46
N VAL A 66 -5.30 -28.10 -1.73
CA VAL A 66 -5.80 -27.87 -3.10
C VAL A 66 -4.70 -27.30 -4.00
N LEU A 67 -3.92 -26.36 -3.47
CA LEU A 67 -2.86 -25.66 -4.20
C LEU A 67 -1.66 -26.56 -4.53
N THR A 68 -1.31 -27.50 -3.63
CA THR A 68 -0.09 -28.31 -3.74
C THR A 68 -0.32 -29.75 -4.17
N THR A 69 -1.49 -30.33 -3.85
CA THR A 69 -1.80 -31.74 -4.15
C THR A 69 -3.01 -31.92 -5.05
N GLY A 70 -3.92 -30.94 -5.07
CA GLY A 70 -5.25 -31.07 -5.68
C GLY A 70 -5.33 -30.77 -7.18
N ASN A 71 -4.23 -30.42 -7.85
CA ASN A 71 -4.23 -29.87 -9.23
C ASN A 71 -5.23 -28.71 -9.43
N GLY A 72 -5.63 -28.03 -8.34
CA GLY A 72 -6.58 -26.92 -8.38
C GLY A 72 -5.90 -25.61 -8.78
N SER A 73 -6.69 -24.66 -9.29
CA SER A 73 -6.24 -23.29 -9.48
C SER A 73 -6.10 -22.55 -8.14
N VAL A 74 -5.43 -21.40 -8.15
CA VAL A 74 -5.36 -20.48 -6.98
C VAL A 74 -6.74 -20.06 -6.49
N VAL A 75 -7.70 -19.90 -7.41
CA VAL A 75 -9.09 -19.58 -7.07
C VAL A 75 -9.77 -20.77 -6.38
N ASP A 76 -9.50 -22.00 -6.84
CA ASP A 76 -10.05 -23.21 -6.20
C ASP A 76 -9.51 -23.39 -4.78
N ALA A 77 -8.23 -23.06 -4.55
CA ALA A 77 -7.63 -23.07 -3.22
C ALA A 77 -8.33 -22.08 -2.27
N VAL A 78 -8.54 -20.83 -2.71
CA VAL A 78 -9.26 -19.81 -1.93
C VAL A 78 -10.70 -20.25 -1.62
N VAL A 79 -11.44 -20.71 -2.64
CA VAL A 79 -12.83 -21.18 -2.45
C VAL A 79 -12.87 -22.36 -1.48
N ALA A 80 -11.96 -23.32 -1.60
CA ALA A 80 -11.93 -24.48 -0.71
C ALA A 80 -11.60 -24.09 0.74
N GLY A 81 -10.64 -23.19 0.96
CA GLY A 81 -10.28 -22.72 2.29
C GLY A 81 -11.38 -21.91 2.96
N CYS A 82 -11.97 -20.94 2.24
CA CYS A 82 -13.13 -20.19 2.75
C CYS A 82 -14.34 -21.10 3.01
N SER A 83 -14.62 -22.08 2.14
CA SER A 83 -15.70 -23.05 2.36
C SER A 83 -15.45 -24.00 3.52
N GLU A 84 -14.19 -24.26 3.90
CA GLU A 84 -13.89 -25.01 5.12
C GLU A 84 -14.30 -24.18 6.34
N ALA A 85 -13.96 -22.89 6.37
CA ALA A 85 -14.37 -21.99 7.44
C ALA A 85 -15.89 -21.80 7.53
N GLU A 86 -16.59 -21.72 6.40
CA GLU A 86 -18.07 -21.64 6.37
C GLU A 86 -18.78 -22.85 6.99
N LYS A 87 -18.10 -24.01 7.06
CA LYS A 87 -18.66 -25.27 7.56
C LYS A 87 -18.21 -25.60 8.98
N ASP A 88 -17.14 -24.96 9.46
CA ASP A 88 -16.56 -25.25 10.76
C ASP A 88 -17.50 -24.74 11.87
N PRO A 89 -18.09 -25.64 12.68
CA PRO A 89 -19.01 -25.25 13.75
C PRO A 89 -18.31 -24.50 14.90
N VAL A 90 -16.97 -24.48 14.96
CA VAL A 90 -16.20 -23.72 15.95
C VAL A 90 -16.14 -22.23 15.59
N ILE A 91 -16.30 -21.89 14.31
CA ILE A 91 -16.25 -20.52 13.82
C ILE A 91 -17.67 -19.93 13.88
N ASP A 92 -17.87 -18.91 14.72
CA ASP A 92 -19.18 -18.28 14.94
C ASP A 92 -19.47 -17.10 13.99
N SER A 93 -18.44 -16.58 13.33
CA SER A 93 -18.50 -15.37 12.52
C SER A 93 -18.51 -15.61 11.00
N VAL A 94 -18.39 -16.86 10.57
CA VAL A 94 -18.34 -17.27 9.16
C VAL A 94 -19.33 -18.41 8.93
N GLY A 95 -20.08 -18.35 7.83
CA GLY A 95 -21.06 -19.38 7.51
C GLY A 95 -22.30 -19.36 8.40
N PHE A 96 -22.98 -20.50 8.52
CA PHE A 96 -24.34 -20.56 9.04
C PHE A 96 -24.40 -20.61 10.58
N GLY A 97 -25.49 -20.08 11.15
CA GLY A 97 -25.99 -20.56 12.43
C GLY A 97 -25.59 -19.83 13.71
N ASN A 98 -24.87 -18.70 13.65
CA ASN A 98 -24.32 -18.07 14.85
C ASN A 98 -24.66 -16.58 15.00
N HIS A 99 -24.66 -15.80 13.90
CA HIS A 99 -25.07 -14.39 13.90
C HIS A 99 -26.35 -14.16 13.10
N PRO A 100 -27.54 -14.15 13.74
CA PRO A 100 -28.77 -13.73 13.09
C PRO A 100 -28.83 -12.20 13.00
N ASP A 101 -29.56 -11.70 12.01
CA ASP A 101 -30.02 -10.32 11.92
C ASP A 101 -31.13 -10.04 12.95
N GLU A 102 -31.61 -8.80 13.00
CA GLU A 102 -32.65 -8.38 13.95
C GLU A 102 -34.00 -9.10 13.73
N SER A 103 -34.21 -9.71 12.56
CA SER A 103 -35.39 -10.52 12.23
C SER A 103 -35.25 -12.00 12.61
N GLY A 104 -34.05 -12.42 13.02
CA GLY A 104 -33.73 -13.79 13.41
C GLY A 104 -33.19 -14.66 12.28
N GLU A 105 -32.91 -14.08 11.11
CA GLU A 105 -32.35 -14.79 9.96
C GLU A 105 -30.83 -14.57 9.86
N THR A 106 -30.07 -15.62 9.55
CA THR A 106 -28.66 -15.48 9.19
C THR A 106 -28.53 -15.27 7.69
N THR A 107 -27.79 -14.25 7.27
CA THR A 107 -27.46 -13.95 5.87
C THR A 107 -25.95 -13.82 5.69
N LEU A 108 -25.43 -14.26 4.54
CA LEU A 108 -24.00 -14.38 4.29
C LEU A 108 -23.51 -13.38 3.24
N ASP A 109 -22.31 -12.86 3.45
CA ASP A 109 -21.59 -12.00 2.52
C ASP A 109 -20.28 -12.71 2.13
N ALA A 110 -19.98 -12.81 0.84
CA ALA A 110 -18.75 -13.45 0.36
C ALA A 110 -18.31 -12.90 -0.99
N MET A 111 -17.00 -12.95 -1.26
CA MET A 111 -16.46 -12.65 -2.58
C MET A 111 -15.20 -13.45 -2.91
N VAL A 112 -14.87 -13.52 -4.20
CA VAL A 112 -13.62 -14.07 -4.71
C VAL A 112 -13.12 -13.22 -5.87
N ILE A 113 -11.80 -13.03 -5.93
CA ILE A 113 -11.08 -12.34 -7.00
C ILE A 113 -10.02 -13.27 -7.57
N ASP A 114 -10.02 -13.41 -8.88
CA ASP A 114 -8.94 -14.00 -9.65
C ASP A 114 -8.00 -12.91 -10.18
N GLY A 115 -6.74 -12.92 -9.77
CA GLY A 115 -5.75 -11.94 -10.21
C GLY A 115 -5.43 -12.03 -11.70
N GLU A 116 -5.47 -13.23 -12.29
CA GLU A 116 -5.07 -13.44 -13.70
C GLU A 116 -6.11 -12.86 -14.66
N THR A 117 -7.38 -13.21 -14.45
CA THR A 117 -8.49 -12.74 -15.29
C THR A 117 -9.01 -11.37 -14.86
N ARG A 118 -8.68 -10.92 -13.64
CA ARG A 118 -9.34 -9.81 -12.93
C ARG A 118 -10.84 -10.04 -12.72
N GLY A 119 -11.27 -11.30 -12.83
CA GLY A 119 -12.64 -11.72 -12.54
C GLY A 119 -12.94 -11.51 -11.07
N ILE A 120 -14.15 -11.03 -10.80
CA ILE A 120 -14.66 -10.87 -9.45
C ILE A 120 -16.08 -11.41 -9.42
N GLY A 121 -16.35 -12.25 -8.44
CA GLY A 121 -17.70 -12.67 -8.09
C GLY A 121 -17.98 -12.40 -6.63
N ALA A 122 -19.16 -11.89 -6.34
CA ALA A 122 -19.58 -11.51 -5.01
C ALA A 122 -21.07 -11.78 -4.79
N VAL A 123 -21.38 -12.13 -3.55
CA VAL A 123 -22.75 -12.21 -3.04
C VAL A 123 -22.85 -11.46 -1.72
N ALA A 124 -23.95 -10.75 -1.53
CA ALA A 124 -24.23 -10.11 -0.24
C ALA A 124 -25.69 -10.30 0.16
N ASP A 125 -25.92 -10.31 1.46
CA ASP A 125 -27.20 -10.67 2.05
C ASP A 125 -27.73 -11.99 1.47
N LEU A 126 -26.84 -12.96 1.21
CA LEU A 126 -27.21 -14.25 0.62
C LEU A 126 -28.02 -15.03 1.65
N ARG A 127 -29.24 -15.39 1.27
CA ARG A 127 -30.18 -16.09 2.15
C ARG A 127 -30.20 -17.58 1.80
N ARG A 128 -30.28 -18.41 2.83
CA ARG A 128 -30.63 -19.84 2.73
C ARG A 128 -29.73 -20.69 1.82
N ILE A 129 -28.47 -20.30 1.65
CA ILE A 129 -27.43 -21.10 0.96
C ILE A 129 -26.19 -21.09 1.84
N LYS A 130 -25.64 -22.26 2.16
CA LYS A 130 -24.53 -22.38 3.12
C LYS A 130 -23.18 -22.02 2.51
N GLU A 131 -23.00 -22.31 1.23
CA GLU A 131 -21.74 -22.22 0.51
C GLU A 131 -21.55 -20.84 -0.16
N ALA A 132 -21.48 -19.76 0.63
CA ALA A 132 -21.51 -18.39 0.12
C ALA A 132 -20.37 -18.07 -0.85
N VAL A 133 -19.12 -18.40 -0.50
CA VAL A 133 -17.95 -18.17 -1.37
C VAL A 133 -18.02 -18.99 -2.67
N ALA A 134 -18.64 -20.17 -2.63
CA ALA A 134 -18.84 -20.98 -3.82
C ALA A 134 -19.93 -20.38 -4.75
N VAL A 135 -20.98 -19.77 -4.18
CA VAL A 135 -21.94 -18.99 -4.97
C VAL A 135 -21.26 -17.75 -5.55
N ALA A 136 -20.41 -17.05 -4.79
CA ALA A 136 -19.61 -15.94 -5.30
C ALA A 136 -18.75 -16.38 -6.50
N ARG A 137 -18.10 -17.56 -6.42
CA ARG A 137 -17.40 -18.16 -7.56
C ARG A 137 -18.34 -18.43 -8.75
N ALA A 138 -19.54 -18.95 -8.52
CA ALA A 138 -20.52 -19.16 -9.59
C ALA A 138 -20.96 -17.84 -10.25
N VAL A 139 -21.07 -16.73 -9.49
CA VAL A 139 -21.33 -15.40 -10.06
C VAL A 139 -20.21 -15.00 -11.03
N MET A 140 -18.95 -15.19 -10.62
CA MET A 140 -17.78 -14.90 -11.45
C MET A 140 -17.74 -15.74 -12.74
N ASP A 141 -18.04 -17.04 -12.64
CA ASP A 141 -17.86 -17.98 -13.74
C ASP A 141 -19.05 -18.02 -14.72
N HIS A 142 -20.25 -17.67 -14.27
CA HIS A 142 -21.49 -17.90 -15.03
C HIS A 142 -22.32 -16.65 -15.32
N THR A 143 -21.79 -15.46 -15.01
CA THR A 143 -22.46 -14.20 -15.32
C THR A 143 -21.48 -13.17 -15.86
N GLN A 144 -22.00 -12.11 -16.48
CA GLN A 144 -21.23 -10.90 -16.80
C GLN A 144 -21.29 -9.86 -15.67
N HIS A 145 -21.90 -10.22 -14.54
CA HIS A 145 -22.06 -9.36 -13.37
C HIS A 145 -20.99 -9.68 -12.33
N THR A 146 -20.64 -8.67 -11.53
CA THR A 146 -19.69 -8.84 -10.42
C THR A 146 -20.38 -9.28 -9.14
N MET A 147 -21.61 -8.82 -8.89
CA MET A 147 -22.26 -8.94 -7.59
C MET A 147 -23.75 -9.19 -7.73
N LEU A 148 -24.28 -10.16 -6.97
CA LEU A 148 -25.70 -10.41 -6.78
C LEU A 148 -26.06 -10.32 -5.31
N VAL A 149 -27.28 -9.88 -4.98
CA VAL A 149 -27.66 -9.65 -3.57
C VAL A 149 -29.01 -10.21 -3.19
N GLY A 150 -29.17 -10.50 -1.90
CA GLY A 150 -30.45 -10.84 -1.28
C GLY A 150 -31.07 -12.12 -1.82
N GLU A 151 -32.41 -12.12 -1.82
CA GLU A 151 -33.25 -13.20 -2.33
C GLU A 151 -32.98 -13.54 -3.82
N ALA A 152 -32.55 -12.57 -4.62
CA ALA A 152 -32.22 -12.80 -6.03
C ALA A 152 -30.92 -13.61 -6.19
N ALA A 153 -29.94 -13.42 -5.30
CA ALA A 153 -28.74 -14.23 -5.26
C ALA A 153 -29.06 -15.69 -4.90
N THR A 154 -30.00 -15.93 -3.97
CA THR A 154 -30.49 -17.28 -3.63
C THR A 154 -31.10 -17.97 -4.84
N LYS A 155 -31.96 -17.29 -5.60
CA LYS A 155 -32.58 -17.86 -6.81
C LYS A 155 -31.53 -18.21 -7.87
N PHE A 156 -30.53 -17.35 -8.04
CA PHE A 156 -29.38 -17.64 -8.90
C PHE A 156 -28.62 -18.88 -8.41
N ALA A 157 -28.30 -18.97 -7.12
CA ALA A 157 -27.61 -20.12 -6.54
C ALA A 157 -28.39 -21.42 -6.78
N VAL A 158 -29.70 -21.43 -6.55
CA VAL A 158 -30.55 -22.60 -6.84
C VAL A 158 -30.49 -22.98 -8.32
N ALA A 159 -30.51 -22.00 -9.23
CA ALA A 159 -30.37 -22.27 -10.67
C ALA A 159 -29.00 -22.85 -11.04
N MET A 160 -27.95 -22.55 -10.27
CA MET A 160 -26.61 -23.13 -10.41
C MET A 160 -26.44 -24.48 -9.69
N GLY A 161 -27.50 -25.00 -9.05
CA GLY A 161 -27.52 -26.32 -8.41
C GLY A 161 -27.23 -26.34 -6.91
N PHE A 162 -27.06 -25.17 -6.28
CA PHE A 162 -26.93 -25.08 -4.83
C PHE A 162 -28.24 -25.42 -4.12
N GLN A 163 -28.13 -25.98 -2.92
CA GLN A 163 -29.30 -26.43 -2.14
C GLN A 163 -29.78 -25.33 -1.19
N GLU A 164 -31.03 -24.91 -1.39
CA GLU A 164 -31.68 -23.96 -0.48
C GLU A 164 -31.99 -24.63 0.87
N THR A 165 -31.31 -24.18 1.92
CA THR A 165 -31.45 -24.70 3.29
C THR A 165 -31.43 -23.58 4.31
N SER A 166 -32.13 -23.75 5.43
CA SER A 166 -32.10 -22.78 6.52
C SER A 166 -30.67 -22.58 7.03
N LEU A 167 -30.26 -21.32 7.15
CA LEU A 167 -29.01 -20.92 7.81
C LEU A 167 -29.18 -20.79 9.33
N SER A 168 -30.41 -20.65 9.80
CA SER A 168 -30.71 -20.59 11.23
C SER A 168 -30.56 -21.95 11.88
N THR A 169 -29.92 -21.98 13.05
CA THR A 169 -29.78 -23.14 13.93
C THR A 169 -30.64 -22.93 15.18
N ASP A 170 -30.72 -23.95 16.04
CA ASP A 170 -31.39 -23.77 17.33
C ASP A 170 -30.61 -22.80 18.24
N LEU A 171 -29.28 -22.74 18.11
CA LEU A 171 -28.44 -21.76 18.78
C LEU A 171 -28.74 -20.34 18.31
N SER A 172 -28.79 -20.08 16.99
CA SER A 172 -29.10 -18.73 16.48
C SER A 172 -30.49 -18.25 16.91
N LYS A 173 -31.49 -19.15 16.94
CA LYS A 173 -32.83 -18.84 17.45
C LYS A 173 -32.81 -18.49 18.94
N GLN A 174 -32.01 -19.20 19.74
CA GLN A 174 -31.87 -18.92 21.16
C GLN A 174 -31.18 -17.57 21.40
N ILE A 175 -30.11 -17.28 20.64
CA ILE A 175 -29.41 -15.99 20.65
C ILE A 175 -30.39 -14.85 20.35
N HIS A 176 -31.17 -14.96 19.27
CA HIS A 176 -32.16 -13.95 18.89
C HIS A 176 -33.29 -13.80 19.92
N SER A 177 -33.77 -14.90 20.50
CA SER A 177 -34.81 -14.87 21.54
C SER A 177 -34.32 -14.16 22.81
N ASN A 178 -33.08 -14.44 23.24
CA ASN A 178 -32.45 -13.78 24.39
C ASN A 178 -32.26 -12.29 24.14
N TRP A 179 -31.81 -11.92 22.94
CA TRP A 179 -31.66 -10.52 22.52
C TRP A 179 -32.99 -9.76 22.51
N THR A 180 -34.05 -10.39 21.97
CA THR A 180 -35.41 -9.82 21.96
C THR A 180 -35.94 -9.64 23.39
N ALA A 181 -35.72 -10.63 24.26
CA ALA A 181 -36.08 -10.54 25.69
C ALA A 181 -35.29 -9.44 26.43
N ASN A 182 -34.11 -9.06 25.92
CA ASN A 182 -33.28 -7.97 26.42
C ASN A 182 -33.56 -6.62 25.72
N ASN A 183 -34.80 -6.37 25.32
CA ASN A 183 -35.21 -5.15 24.61
C ASN A 183 -34.36 -4.84 23.37
N CYS A 184 -33.93 -5.87 22.66
CA CYS A 184 -33.16 -5.76 21.43
C CYS A 184 -31.83 -5.02 21.60
N GLN A 185 -31.09 -5.30 22.69
CA GLN A 185 -29.78 -4.71 22.95
C GLN A 185 -28.64 -5.74 22.88
N PRO A 186 -27.50 -5.38 22.27
CA PRO A 186 -27.23 -4.13 21.55
C PRO A 186 -27.90 -4.09 20.16
N ASN A 187 -28.14 -2.90 19.59
CA ASN A 187 -28.59 -2.75 18.20
C ASN A 187 -27.93 -1.56 17.48
N PHE A 188 -28.20 -1.44 16.19
CA PHE A 188 -27.58 -0.45 15.30
C PHE A 188 -28.48 0.76 14.98
N TRP A 189 -29.69 0.84 15.56
CA TRP A 189 -30.60 1.95 15.32
C TRP A 189 -30.18 3.21 16.09
N ARG A 190 -30.24 4.35 15.42
CA ARG A 190 -29.93 5.66 16.00
C ARG A 190 -30.87 6.73 15.46
N ASN A 191 -31.12 7.77 16.24
CA ASN A 191 -31.98 8.90 15.85
C ASN A 191 -33.41 8.50 15.43
N VAL A 192 -33.97 7.50 16.11
CA VAL A 192 -35.33 7.00 15.89
C VAL A 192 -36.17 7.03 17.16
N THR A 193 -37.49 6.95 16.99
CA THR A 193 -38.49 6.81 18.06
C THR A 193 -39.31 5.52 17.84
N PRO A 194 -39.66 4.74 18.88
CA PRO A 194 -39.25 4.89 20.28
C PRO A 194 -37.72 4.78 20.46
N ASP A 195 -37.19 5.19 21.63
CA ASP A 195 -35.74 5.18 21.90
C ASP A 195 -35.17 3.76 21.65
N PRO A 196 -34.23 3.60 20.70
CA PRO A 196 -33.72 2.30 20.31
C PRO A 196 -32.96 1.59 21.44
N ARG A 197 -32.55 2.29 22.50
CA ARG A 197 -31.89 1.67 23.68
C ARG A 197 -32.86 0.98 24.64
N GLN A 198 -34.16 1.17 24.44
CA GLN A 198 -35.21 0.72 25.39
C GLN A 198 -36.34 -0.07 24.72
N SER A 199 -36.36 -0.15 23.39
CA SER A 199 -37.46 -0.75 22.64
C SER A 199 -36.91 -1.43 21.39
N CYS A 200 -37.57 -2.49 20.95
CA CYS A 200 -37.35 -3.19 19.68
C CYS A 200 -38.03 -2.52 18.47
N GLY A 201 -38.60 -1.32 18.64
CA GLY A 201 -39.39 -0.66 17.61
C GLY A 201 -40.84 -1.16 17.52
N PRO A 202 -41.52 -1.04 16.37
CA PRO A 202 -40.99 -0.53 15.10
C PRO A 202 -40.52 0.92 15.23
N TYR A 203 -39.39 1.23 14.59
CA TYR A 203 -38.77 2.53 14.67
C TYR A 203 -39.30 3.49 13.60
N SER A 204 -39.31 4.78 13.92
CA SER A 204 -39.59 5.86 12.98
C SER A 204 -38.60 7.00 13.18
N PRO A 205 -38.21 7.73 12.12
CA PRO A 205 -37.28 8.84 12.25
C PRO A 205 -37.80 9.93 13.19
N ILE A 206 -36.91 10.48 14.03
CA ILE A 206 -37.23 11.67 14.83
C ILE A 206 -37.34 12.88 13.89
N LYS A 207 -38.43 13.65 13.98
CA LYS A 207 -38.61 14.88 13.20
C LYS A 207 -37.94 16.06 13.94
N GLY A 208 -36.78 16.52 13.48
CA GLY A 208 -36.08 17.71 14.00
C GLY A 208 -34.57 17.67 13.77
N PRO A 209 -33.83 18.77 13.99
CA PRO A 209 -32.36 18.77 13.89
C PRO A 209 -31.77 17.84 14.96
N SER A 210 -31.09 16.79 14.51
CA SER A 210 -30.47 15.80 15.40
C SER A 210 -29.29 16.42 16.16
N SER A 211 -29.46 16.66 17.47
CA SER A 211 -28.41 17.19 18.35
C SER A 211 -27.79 16.14 19.29
N GLN A 212 -28.06 14.86 19.07
CA GLN A 212 -27.42 13.80 19.85
C GLN A 212 -25.96 13.65 19.39
N PRO A 213 -24.98 13.69 20.32
CA PRO A 213 -23.60 13.38 20.00
C PRO A 213 -23.50 12.03 19.29
N GLN A 214 -22.63 11.93 18.30
CA GLN A 214 -22.18 10.66 17.74
C GLN A 214 -21.36 9.93 18.83
N SER A 215 -21.99 9.40 19.87
CA SER A 215 -21.30 8.43 20.71
C SER A 215 -21.09 7.21 19.82
N ALA A 216 -19.82 6.94 19.51
CA ALA A 216 -19.40 5.70 18.87
C ALA A 216 -20.12 4.54 19.55
N SER A 217 -20.77 3.72 18.75
CA SER A 217 -21.56 2.60 19.23
C SER A 217 -20.68 1.69 20.10
N GLU A 218 -21.02 1.52 21.37
CA GLU A 218 -20.46 0.48 22.26
C GLU A 218 -20.77 -0.97 21.77
N SER A 219 -21.24 -1.16 20.53
CA SER A 219 -21.82 -2.43 20.05
C SER A 219 -20.87 -3.32 19.25
N VAL A 220 -19.63 -2.88 18.96
CA VAL A 220 -18.62 -3.70 18.27
C VAL A 220 -17.76 -4.42 19.31
N SER A 221 -18.33 -5.46 19.92
CA SER A 221 -17.51 -6.42 20.67
C SER A 221 -16.63 -7.20 19.69
N GLU A 222 -15.43 -7.62 20.12
CA GLU A 222 -14.50 -8.41 19.28
C GLU A 222 -15.13 -9.64 18.66
N ARG A 223 -16.13 -10.22 19.31
CA ARG A 223 -16.80 -11.44 18.83
C ARG A 223 -17.86 -11.19 17.75
N ASN A 224 -18.15 -9.94 17.38
CA ASN A 224 -19.31 -9.62 16.55
C ASN A 224 -19.00 -9.44 15.05
N HIS A 225 -17.75 -9.52 14.59
CA HIS A 225 -17.38 -9.06 13.23
C HIS A 225 -16.17 -9.75 12.58
N ASP A 226 -15.85 -10.98 12.96
CA ASP A 226 -14.71 -11.67 12.37
C ASP A 226 -15.05 -12.16 10.95
N THR A 227 -14.17 -11.90 10.00
CA THR A 227 -14.31 -12.28 8.60
C THR A 227 -13.13 -13.17 8.24
N ILE A 228 -13.39 -14.27 7.51
CA ILE A 228 -12.29 -14.94 6.82
C ILE A 228 -11.93 -14.13 5.60
N GLY A 229 -10.69 -13.68 5.56
CA GLY A 229 -10.04 -13.15 4.38
C GLY A 229 -8.85 -14.03 4.07
N MET A 230 -8.79 -14.57 2.85
CA MET A 230 -7.78 -15.52 2.41
C MET A 230 -7.10 -15.04 1.15
N ILE A 231 -5.78 -15.25 1.06
CA ILE A 231 -4.97 -15.02 -0.13
C ILE A 231 -4.23 -16.33 -0.42
N ALA A 232 -4.20 -16.73 -1.69
CA ALA A 232 -3.40 -17.84 -2.17
C ALA A 232 -2.52 -17.38 -3.34
N ILE A 233 -1.26 -17.82 -3.33
CA ILE A 233 -0.29 -17.60 -4.41
C ILE A 233 0.33 -18.94 -4.77
N ASP A 234 0.22 -19.36 -6.04
CA ASP A 234 0.83 -20.63 -6.50
C ASP A 234 2.34 -20.50 -6.77
N GLY A 235 2.99 -21.62 -7.10
CA GLY A 235 4.43 -21.64 -7.44
C GLY A 235 4.79 -20.88 -8.73
N ASP A 236 3.81 -20.57 -9.58
CA ASP A 236 3.99 -19.75 -10.78
C ASP A 236 3.76 -18.24 -10.49
N GLY A 237 3.35 -17.90 -9.25
CA GLY A 237 3.05 -16.54 -8.83
C GLY A 237 1.68 -16.03 -9.27
N LYS A 238 0.74 -16.92 -9.64
CA LYS A 238 -0.67 -16.53 -9.82
C LYS A 238 -1.29 -16.28 -8.47
N ILE A 239 -2.21 -15.33 -8.38
CA ILE A 239 -2.76 -14.85 -7.11
C ILE A 239 -4.28 -14.87 -7.17
N ALA A 240 -4.90 -15.33 -6.10
CA ALA A 240 -6.32 -15.12 -5.84
C ALA A 240 -6.53 -14.70 -4.39
N ALA A 241 -7.66 -14.04 -4.12
CA ALA A 241 -8.10 -13.74 -2.77
C ALA A 241 -9.61 -13.88 -2.67
N GLY A 242 -10.09 -14.12 -1.46
CA GLY A 242 -11.51 -14.28 -1.20
C GLY A 242 -11.85 -14.05 0.25
N THR A 243 -13.12 -13.80 0.50
CA THR A 243 -13.63 -13.51 1.83
C THR A 243 -15.00 -14.14 2.05
N SER A 244 -15.35 -14.39 3.32
CA SER A 244 -16.69 -14.83 3.72
C SER A 244 -17.00 -14.43 5.17
N THR A 245 -18.26 -14.09 5.45
CA THR A 245 -18.75 -13.77 6.80
C THR A 245 -20.26 -13.98 6.89
N ASN A 246 -20.78 -14.11 8.10
CA ASN A 246 -22.22 -13.91 8.40
C ASN A 246 -22.55 -12.49 8.88
N GLY A 247 -21.55 -11.62 8.99
CA GLY A 247 -21.67 -10.20 9.28
C GLY A 247 -21.96 -9.90 10.75
N ALA A 248 -22.41 -8.67 11.02
CA ALA A 248 -22.68 -8.22 12.38
C ALA A 248 -23.84 -9.00 13.01
N GLN A 249 -23.65 -9.48 14.24
CA GLN A 249 -24.76 -10.01 15.03
C GLN A 249 -25.82 -8.93 15.28
N PHE A 250 -27.09 -9.26 15.04
CA PHE A 250 -28.25 -8.35 15.13
C PHE A 250 -28.19 -7.16 14.16
N LYS A 251 -27.50 -7.30 13.03
CA LYS A 251 -27.53 -6.31 11.95
C LYS A 251 -28.97 -6.03 11.51
N ILE A 252 -29.21 -4.80 11.04
CA ILE A 252 -30.46 -4.47 10.36
C ILE A 252 -30.54 -5.32 9.08
N PRO A 253 -31.68 -5.98 8.79
CA PRO A 253 -31.83 -6.82 7.60
C PRO A 253 -31.45 -6.07 6.33
N GLY A 254 -30.67 -6.72 5.46
CA GLY A 254 -30.11 -6.11 4.25
C GLY A 254 -28.82 -5.30 4.47
N ARG A 255 -28.28 -5.20 5.69
CA ARG A 255 -26.94 -4.63 5.94
C ARG A 255 -25.88 -5.53 5.32
N VAL A 256 -25.03 -4.92 4.51
CA VAL A 256 -23.84 -5.55 3.88
C VAL A 256 -22.59 -4.96 4.52
N GLY A 257 -21.61 -5.82 4.83
CA GLY A 257 -20.30 -5.41 5.34
C GLY A 257 -19.26 -5.12 4.26
N ASP A 258 -18.01 -4.97 4.66
CA ASP A 258 -16.87 -4.82 3.75
C ASP A 258 -16.53 -6.10 2.98
N THR A 259 -16.84 -7.26 3.56
CA THR A 259 -16.49 -8.59 3.07
C THR A 259 -16.76 -8.76 1.59
N ALA A 260 -17.98 -8.47 1.12
CA ALA A 260 -18.37 -8.67 -0.28
C ALA A 260 -18.04 -7.48 -1.20
N ILE A 261 -17.31 -6.47 -0.71
CA ILE A 261 -16.98 -5.24 -1.44
C ILE A 261 -15.53 -5.31 -1.94
N PRO A 262 -15.30 -5.39 -3.26
CA PRO A 262 -13.96 -5.38 -3.83
C PRO A 262 -13.18 -4.14 -3.46
N GLY A 263 -11.93 -4.34 -3.05
CA GLY A 263 -11.08 -3.27 -2.55
C GLY A 263 -11.24 -3.03 -1.05
N SER A 264 -12.35 -3.44 -0.44
CA SER A 264 -12.50 -3.40 1.02
C SER A 264 -12.15 -4.74 1.65
N GLY A 265 -13.00 -5.76 1.49
CA GLY A 265 -12.77 -7.07 2.08
C GLY A 265 -11.52 -7.73 1.52
N ALA A 266 -11.37 -7.78 0.19
CA ALA A 266 -10.14 -8.25 -0.45
C ALA A 266 -9.85 -7.50 -1.76
N PHE A 267 -8.58 -7.49 -2.15
CA PHE A 267 -8.13 -6.99 -3.44
C PHE A 267 -6.91 -7.74 -3.94
N VAL A 268 -6.82 -7.92 -5.26
CA VAL A 268 -5.70 -8.59 -5.93
C VAL A 268 -5.28 -7.77 -7.15
N ASP A 269 -3.98 -7.57 -7.29
CA ASP A 269 -3.37 -7.21 -8.57
C ASP A 269 -2.26 -8.23 -8.87
N ALA A 270 -2.40 -8.97 -9.97
CA ALA A 270 -1.49 -10.04 -10.33
C ALA A 270 -0.05 -9.59 -10.60
N GLU A 271 0.24 -8.30 -10.81
CA GLU A 271 1.60 -7.77 -10.98
C GLU A 271 2.21 -7.36 -9.63
N VAL A 272 1.40 -7.19 -8.58
CA VAL A 272 1.81 -6.57 -7.32
C VAL A 272 1.67 -7.53 -6.13
N GLY A 273 0.47 -8.04 -5.88
CA GLY A 273 0.12 -8.72 -4.64
C GLY A 273 -1.37 -8.68 -4.34
N ALA A 274 -1.71 -9.02 -3.10
CA ALA A 274 -3.07 -9.06 -2.61
C ALA A 274 -3.15 -8.65 -1.13
N ALA A 275 -4.36 -8.28 -0.72
CA ALA A 275 -4.69 -8.00 0.67
C ALA A 275 -6.10 -8.50 0.99
N ALA A 276 -6.32 -8.90 2.24
CA ALA A 276 -7.62 -9.28 2.77
C ALA A 276 -7.80 -8.75 4.19
N ALA A 277 -8.97 -8.21 4.49
CA ALA A 277 -9.26 -7.44 5.69
C ALA A 277 -10.39 -8.06 6.54
N THR A 278 -10.46 -7.67 7.81
CA THR A 278 -11.48 -8.05 8.79
C THR A 278 -11.70 -6.92 9.79
N GLY A 279 -12.90 -6.83 10.39
CA GLY A 279 -13.20 -5.87 11.44
C GLY A 279 -14.53 -5.13 11.23
N ASP A 280 -14.59 -3.86 11.61
CA ASP A 280 -15.80 -3.02 11.48
C ASP A 280 -16.12 -2.74 10.00
N GLY A 281 -16.90 -3.62 9.39
CA GLY A 281 -17.21 -3.55 7.96
C GLY A 281 -17.87 -2.25 7.50
N ASP A 282 -18.62 -1.56 8.36
CA ASP A 282 -19.28 -0.29 8.01
C ASP A 282 -18.27 0.86 7.91
N VAL A 283 -17.21 0.83 8.72
CA VAL A 283 -16.11 1.78 8.65
C VAL A 283 -15.12 1.38 7.55
N MET A 284 -14.73 0.10 7.49
CA MET A 284 -13.72 -0.42 6.56
C MET A 284 -14.10 -0.14 5.10
N MET A 285 -15.36 -0.37 4.70
CA MET A 285 -15.82 -0.14 3.33
C MET A 285 -15.71 1.32 2.85
N ARG A 286 -15.61 2.28 3.78
CA ARG A 286 -15.46 3.70 3.44
C ARG A 286 -14.04 4.06 3.01
N PHE A 287 -13.05 3.21 3.34
CA PHE A 287 -11.63 3.47 3.11
C PHE A 287 -10.95 2.48 2.16
N LEU A 288 -11.61 1.36 1.82
CA LEU A 288 -11.08 0.33 0.91
C LEU A 288 -9.66 -0.13 1.31
N PRO A 289 -9.47 -0.66 2.52
CA PRO A 289 -8.16 -0.96 3.08
C PRO A 289 -7.34 -1.96 2.27
N SER A 290 -7.98 -2.99 1.70
CA SER A 290 -7.28 -3.99 0.87
C SER A 290 -6.74 -3.37 -0.44
N MET A 291 -7.53 -2.52 -1.10
CA MET A 291 -7.06 -1.75 -2.26
C MET A 291 -5.92 -0.80 -1.87
N ALA A 292 -6.08 -0.06 -0.76
CA ALA A 292 -5.07 0.86 -0.28
C ALA A 292 -3.73 0.16 0.01
N ALA A 293 -3.76 -1.01 0.64
CA ALA A 293 -2.56 -1.80 0.91
C ALA A 293 -1.89 -2.27 -0.39
N VAL A 294 -2.66 -2.79 -1.36
CA VAL A 294 -2.10 -3.23 -2.65
C VAL A 294 -1.50 -2.06 -3.44
N GLU A 295 -2.10 -0.88 -3.43
CA GLU A 295 -1.51 0.29 -4.08
C GLU A 295 -0.23 0.79 -3.38
N MET A 296 -0.12 0.63 -2.06
CA MET A 296 1.16 0.88 -1.35
C MET A 296 2.23 -0.13 -1.74
N LEU A 297 1.87 -1.43 -1.87
CA LEU A 297 2.79 -2.44 -2.40
C LEU A 297 3.29 -2.07 -3.80
N ARG A 298 2.41 -1.55 -4.67
CA ARG A 298 2.77 -1.08 -6.01
C ARG A 298 3.84 0.03 -5.96
N GLY A 299 3.76 0.89 -4.95
CA GLY A 299 4.77 1.92 -4.66
C GLY A 299 6.08 1.41 -4.05
N GLY A 300 6.26 0.09 -3.89
CA GLY A 300 7.46 -0.53 -3.32
C GLY A 300 7.47 -0.62 -1.78
N VAL A 301 6.34 -0.33 -1.12
CA VAL A 301 6.22 -0.45 0.34
C VAL A 301 6.24 -1.93 0.77
N THR A 302 6.79 -2.22 1.95
CA THR A 302 6.78 -3.58 2.52
C THR A 302 5.36 -3.99 2.94
N PRO A 303 5.02 -5.30 2.98
CA PRO A 303 3.69 -5.76 3.38
C PRO A 303 3.25 -5.23 4.74
N TYR A 304 4.13 -5.24 5.74
CA TYR A 304 3.82 -4.76 7.08
C TYR A 304 3.50 -3.26 7.11
N ASN A 305 4.32 -2.43 6.44
CA ASN A 305 4.09 -0.99 6.40
C ASN A 305 2.83 -0.63 5.59
N ALA A 306 2.55 -1.37 4.51
CA ALA A 306 1.31 -1.22 3.74
C ALA A 306 0.08 -1.57 4.59
N ALA A 307 0.14 -2.66 5.36
CA ALA A 307 -0.90 -3.07 6.29
C ALA A 307 -1.15 -2.00 7.38
N VAL A 308 -0.08 -1.53 8.04
CA VAL A 308 -0.18 -0.49 9.09
C VAL A 308 -0.73 0.81 8.54
N GLU A 309 -0.22 1.34 7.42
CA GLU A 309 -0.68 2.64 6.91
C GLU A 309 -2.11 2.56 6.35
N ALA A 310 -2.52 1.43 5.75
CA ALA A 310 -3.91 1.21 5.34
C ALA A 310 -4.87 1.33 6.53
N LEU A 311 -4.54 0.68 7.66
CA LEU A 311 -5.35 0.76 8.88
C LEU A 311 -5.24 2.11 9.60
N ALA A 312 -4.04 2.72 9.62
CA ALA A 312 -3.81 4.01 10.27
C ALA A 312 -4.65 5.12 9.65
N ARG A 313 -4.86 5.10 8.33
CA ARG A 313 -5.78 6.03 7.63
C ARG A 313 -7.20 5.98 8.17
N ILE A 314 -7.66 4.78 8.54
CA ILE A 314 -8.99 4.58 9.12
C ILE A 314 -9.00 5.06 10.56
N ALA A 315 -8.05 4.59 11.36
CA ALA A 315 -7.93 4.90 12.79
C ALA A 315 -7.78 6.41 13.07
N ARG A 316 -7.14 7.18 12.18
CA ARG A 316 -7.05 8.65 12.31
C ARG A 316 -8.41 9.35 12.24
N VAL A 317 -9.40 8.75 11.56
CA VAL A 317 -10.75 9.29 11.42
C VAL A 317 -11.73 8.62 12.38
N PHE A 318 -11.53 7.32 12.64
CA PHE A 318 -12.35 6.50 13.54
C PHE A 318 -11.43 5.84 14.59
N PRO A 319 -11.05 6.54 15.68
CA PRO A 319 -10.09 6.04 16.67
C PRO A 319 -10.52 4.78 17.41
N ASP A 320 -11.82 4.52 17.47
CA ASP A 320 -12.43 3.36 18.12
C ASP A 320 -12.63 2.17 17.16
N VAL A 321 -12.19 2.29 15.90
CA VAL A 321 -12.33 1.22 14.90
C VAL A 321 -11.54 0.00 15.33
N LYS A 322 -12.11 -1.18 15.11
CA LYS A 322 -11.40 -2.45 15.20
C LYS A 322 -11.18 -3.00 13.80
N ALA A 323 -9.93 -3.24 13.44
CA ALA A 323 -9.57 -3.63 12.09
C ALA A 323 -8.28 -4.46 12.06
N GLY A 324 -8.26 -5.44 11.15
CA GLY A 324 -7.13 -6.30 10.85
C GLY A 324 -7.01 -6.47 9.35
N ILE A 325 -5.78 -6.70 8.89
CA ILE A 325 -5.49 -6.94 7.48
C ILE A 325 -4.28 -7.86 7.34
N VAL A 326 -4.37 -8.78 6.39
CA VAL A 326 -3.24 -9.58 5.90
C VAL A 326 -2.88 -9.11 4.49
N VAL A 327 -1.60 -9.02 4.20
CA VAL A 327 -1.06 -8.46 2.95
C VAL A 327 0.05 -9.38 2.44
N ALA A 328 0.04 -9.71 1.16
CA ALA A 328 1.06 -10.52 0.50
C ALA A 328 1.47 -9.92 -0.84
N LYS A 329 2.77 -9.86 -1.11
CA LYS A 329 3.32 -9.51 -2.43
C LYS A 329 3.39 -10.73 -3.33
N LYS A 330 3.41 -10.51 -4.65
CA LYS A 330 3.58 -11.55 -5.67
C LYS A 330 4.83 -12.41 -5.44
N ASN A 331 5.89 -11.85 -4.85
CA ASN A 331 7.15 -12.56 -4.61
C ASN A 331 7.14 -13.45 -3.35
N GLY A 332 6.03 -13.52 -2.62
CA GLY A 332 5.88 -14.33 -1.42
C GLY A 332 6.15 -13.59 -0.10
N GLU A 333 6.62 -12.33 -0.11
CA GLU A 333 6.68 -11.55 1.14
C GLU A 333 5.25 -11.27 1.68
N PHE A 334 5.01 -11.49 2.97
CA PHE A 334 3.71 -11.25 3.59
C PHE A 334 3.82 -10.59 4.97
N ALA A 335 2.72 -10.04 5.47
CA ALA A 335 2.57 -9.58 6.85
C ALA A 335 1.08 -9.46 7.23
N GLY A 336 0.82 -9.41 8.53
CA GLY A 336 -0.45 -8.97 9.09
C GLY A 336 -0.27 -7.75 9.99
N ALA A 337 -1.29 -6.89 10.07
CA ALA A 337 -1.36 -5.80 11.03
C ALA A 337 -2.78 -5.67 11.58
N CYS A 338 -2.91 -5.07 12.76
CA CYS A 338 -4.20 -4.79 13.37
C CYS A 338 -4.18 -3.48 14.18
N TYR A 339 -5.36 -2.94 14.41
CA TYR A 339 -5.64 -1.78 15.24
C TYR A 339 -6.93 -1.99 16.03
N GLY A 340 -6.94 -1.60 17.30
CA GLY A 340 -8.14 -1.61 18.16
C GLY A 340 -8.58 -2.98 18.70
N PHE A 341 -8.03 -4.09 18.21
CA PHE A 341 -8.25 -5.43 18.78
C PHE A 341 -7.37 -5.67 20.02
N GLU A 342 -7.87 -6.43 20.99
CA GLU A 342 -7.08 -6.99 22.10
C GLU A 342 -6.09 -8.03 21.56
N THR A 343 -6.55 -8.93 20.70
CA THR A 343 -5.71 -9.93 20.03
C THR A 343 -6.06 -10.06 18.56
N PHE A 344 -5.04 -10.18 17.72
CA PHE A 344 -5.18 -10.55 16.31
C PHE A 344 -4.12 -11.58 15.97
N GLU A 345 -4.54 -12.63 15.29
CA GLU A 345 -3.67 -13.68 14.80
C GLU A 345 -4.06 -13.96 13.34
N TYR A 346 -3.12 -14.45 12.55
CA TYR A 346 -3.40 -14.92 11.20
C TYR A 346 -2.68 -16.24 10.96
N CYS A 347 -3.22 -17.05 10.06
CA CYS A 347 -2.58 -18.30 9.66
C CYS A 347 -1.81 -18.13 8.37
N VAL A 348 -0.66 -18.80 8.25
CA VAL A 348 0.13 -18.84 7.03
C VAL A 348 0.77 -20.21 6.82
N VAL A 349 0.90 -20.62 5.57
CA VAL A 349 1.73 -21.74 5.15
C VAL A 349 2.42 -21.36 3.84
N GLU A 350 3.72 -21.65 3.77
CA GLU A 350 4.58 -21.32 2.66
C GLU A 350 5.44 -22.54 2.30
N ALA A 351 6.01 -22.56 1.09
CA ALA A 351 6.80 -23.72 0.64
C ALA A 351 8.02 -24.03 1.51
N LEU A 352 8.57 -23.02 2.16
CA LEU A 352 9.73 -23.17 3.05
C LEU A 352 9.38 -23.96 4.32
N THR A 353 8.16 -23.81 4.81
CA THR A 353 7.71 -24.39 6.08
C THR A 353 6.91 -25.66 5.87
N GLY A 354 6.06 -25.69 4.82
CA GLY A 354 5.20 -26.81 4.48
C GLY A 354 4.19 -27.19 5.56
N GLN A 355 4.03 -26.34 6.58
CA GLN A 355 3.14 -26.54 7.72
C GLN A 355 2.46 -25.22 8.08
N VAL A 356 1.19 -25.31 8.46
CA VAL A 356 0.41 -24.14 8.88
C VAL A 356 0.97 -23.60 10.19
N GLN A 357 1.23 -22.30 10.20
CA GLN A 357 1.66 -21.53 11.37
C GLN A 357 0.58 -20.52 11.73
N VAL A 358 0.36 -20.35 13.03
CA VAL A 358 -0.46 -19.27 13.58
C VAL A 358 0.50 -18.17 14.04
N ILE A 359 0.38 -16.98 13.46
CA ILE A 359 1.25 -15.85 13.75
C ILE A 359 0.47 -14.82 14.58
N PRO A 360 0.87 -14.58 15.84
CA PRO A 360 0.29 -13.52 16.64
C PRO A 360 0.81 -12.15 16.19
N VAL A 361 -0.07 -11.15 16.17
CA VAL A 361 0.24 -9.78 15.79
C VAL A 361 -0.09 -8.85 16.94
N SER A 362 0.89 -8.07 17.37
CA SER A 362 0.64 -6.97 18.31
C SER A 362 0.03 -5.79 17.55
N CYS A 363 -1.19 -5.39 17.93
CA CYS A 363 -1.84 -4.26 17.29
C CYS A 363 -1.10 -2.96 17.56
N PHE A 364 -0.91 -2.17 16.50
CA PHE A 364 -0.25 -0.88 16.65
C PHE A 364 -1.20 0.13 17.27
N SER A 365 -0.63 1.14 17.93
CA SER A 365 -1.37 2.31 18.39
C SER A 365 -0.97 3.53 17.58
N LEU A 366 -1.92 4.42 17.33
CA LEU A 366 -1.58 5.77 16.91
C LEU A 366 -1.05 6.46 18.16
N SER A 367 0.25 6.74 18.22
CA SER A 367 0.75 7.65 19.24
C SER A 367 -0.07 8.93 19.17
N GLU A 368 -0.54 9.45 20.30
CA GLU A 368 -1.12 10.79 20.37
C GLU A 368 -0.24 11.71 19.54
N ASN A 369 -0.85 12.49 18.65
CA ASN A 369 -0.18 13.62 18.05
C ASN A 369 0.28 14.55 19.19
N LYS A 370 1.44 14.28 19.80
CA LYS A 370 2.47 15.28 19.61
C LYS A 370 2.58 15.39 18.11
N GLU A 371 2.01 16.48 17.57
CA GLU A 371 2.63 17.11 16.41
C GLU A 371 4.12 16.81 16.52
N PRO A 372 4.79 16.22 15.52
CA PRO A 372 6.22 16.01 15.60
C PRO A 372 6.77 17.34 16.08
N SER A 373 7.24 17.39 17.34
CA SER A 373 7.69 18.64 17.94
C SER A 373 8.78 19.06 16.99
N LEU A 374 8.49 20.10 16.19
CA LEU A 374 9.20 20.43 14.98
C LEU A 374 10.69 20.23 15.28
N PRO A 375 11.36 19.21 14.72
CA PRO A 375 12.69 18.88 15.18
C PRO A 375 13.58 20.03 14.73
N ARG A 376 13.92 20.86 15.73
CA ARG A 376 14.71 22.08 15.66
C ARG A 376 14.01 23.21 14.90
N SER A 377 13.93 24.36 15.56
CA SER A 377 13.58 25.66 14.97
C SER A 377 14.09 25.75 13.53
N ILE A 378 13.29 26.26 12.60
CA ILE A 378 13.70 26.59 11.22
C ILE A 378 15.07 27.32 11.22
N SER A 379 15.38 28.10 12.26
CA SER A 379 16.68 28.74 12.43
C SER A 379 17.87 27.76 12.55
N SER A 380 17.70 26.57 13.12
CA SER A 380 18.75 25.55 13.28
C SER A 380 18.98 24.78 11.99
N ILE A 381 17.93 24.46 11.23
CA ILE A 381 18.05 23.80 9.92
C ILE A 381 18.65 24.79 8.91
N VAL A 382 18.20 26.05 8.95
CA VAL A 382 18.79 27.12 8.15
C VAL A 382 20.25 27.36 8.54
N ALA A 383 20.63 27.29 9.82
CA ALA A 383 22.02 27.41 10.24
C ALA A 383 22.89 26.22 9.80
N GLU A 384 22.40 24.98 9.88
CA GLU A 384 23.11 23.79 9.40
C GLU A 384 23.25 23.79 7.87
N ILE A 385 22.21 24.19 7.13
CA ILE A 385 22.25 24.37 5.68
C ILE A 385 23.21 25.50 5.30
N ILE A 386 23.19 26.66 5.95
CA ILE A 386 24.14 27.76 5.71
C ILE A 386 25.57 27.33 5.99
N THR A 387 25.80 26.53 7.04
CA THR A 387 27.14 26.04 7.40
C THR A 387 27.64 24.97 6.42
N ALA A 388 26.76 24.08 5.95
CA ALA A 388 27.05 23.07 4.94
C ALA A 388 27.30 23.72 3.56
N PHE A 389 26.46 24.65 3.13
CA PHE A 389 26.65 25.40 1.87
C PHE A 389 27.86 26.34 1.95
N GLY A 390 28.16 26.94 3.11
CA GLY A 390 29.39 27.71 3.32
C GLY A 390 30.64 26.85 3.17
N SER A 391 30.62 25.63 3.72
CA SER A 391 31.73 24.67 3.61
C SER A 391 31.91 24.11 2.19
N ILE A 392 30.80 23.84 1.48
CA ILE A 392 30.79 23.41 0.08
C ILE A 392 31.22 24.55 -0.85
N ALA A 393 30.81 25.80 -0.59
CA ALA A 393 31.23 26.97 -1.35
C ALA A 393 32.72 27.28 -1.17
N LEU A 394 33.27 27.17 0.05
CA LEU A 394 34.71 27.32 0.31
C LEU A 394 35.55 26.20 -0.31
N SER A 395 35.05 24.96 -0.30
CA SER A 395 35.69 23.82 -0.97
C SER A 395 35.63 23.95 -2.50
N GLY A 396 34.48 24.36 -3.04
CA GLY A 396 34.25 24.57 -4.47
C GLY A 396 35.07 25.74 -5.03
N ILE A 397 35.20 26.84 -4.29
CA ILE A 397 36.09 27.96 -4.65
C ILE A 397 37.56 27.50 -4.66
N ARG A 398 37.98 26.65 -3.72
CA ARG A 398 39.34 26.08 -3.71
C ARG A 398 39.63 25.24 -4.95
N HIS A 399 38.69 24.36 -5.32
CA HIS A 399 38.82 23.51 -6.51
C HIS A 399 38.69 24.30 -7.81
N ALA A 400 37.81 25.31 -7.87
CA ALA A 400 37.69 26.20 -9.02
C ALA A 400 38.93 27.08 -9.22
N VAL A 401 39.55 27.58 -8.15
CA VAL A 401 40.83 28.32 -8.21
C VAL A 401 41.98 27.41 -8.65
N GLN A 402 42.02 26.14 -8.22
CA GLN A 402 42.99 25.16 -8.71
C GLN A 402 42.77 24.79 -10.19
N LEU A 403 41.52 24.64 -10.62
CA LEU A 403 41.17 24.32 -12.00
C LEU A 403 41.46 25.50 -12.95
N VAL A 404 41.14 26.73 -12.55
CA VAL A 404 41.48 27.95 -13.29
C VAL A 404 42.99 28.14 -13.35
N GLY A 405 43.73 27.83 -12.28
CA GLY A 405 45.19 27.80 -12.28
C GLY A 405 45.76 26.81 -13.29
N ALA A 406 45.27 25.56 -13.28
CA ALA A 406 45.71 24.52 -14.20
C ALA A 406 45.38 24.85 -15.68
N VAL A 407 44.21 25.42 -15.95
CA VAL A 407 43.82 25.85 -17.31
C VAL A 407 44.67 27.04 -17.78
N LEU A 408 45.01 27.99 -16.90
CA LEU A 408 45.93 29.07 -17.23
C LEU A 408 47.34 28.54 -17.52
N ASP A 409 47.83 27.59 -16.73
CA ASP A 409 49.17 27.03 -16.92
C ASP A 409 49.26 26.22 -18.22
N VAL A 410 48.22 25.47 -18.59
CA VAL A 410 48.14 24.79 -19.89
C VAL A 410 48.07 25.80 -21.05
N ALA A 411 47.31 26.88 -20.91
CA ALA A 411 47.23 27.93 -21.93
C ALA A 411 48.57 28.67 -22.12
N VAL A 412 49.30 28.95 -21.03
CA VAL A 412 50.64 29.55 -21.06
C VAL A 412 51.65 28.58 -21.69
N CYS A 413 51.56 27.28 -21.39
CA CYS A 413 52.41 26.26 -22.03
C CYS A 413 52.14 26.16 -23.53
N LEU A 414 50.87 26.11 -23.95
CA LEU A 414 50.49 26.04 -25.36
C LEU A 414 50.91 27.31 -26.11
N PHE A 415 50.77 28.48 -25.50
CA PHE A 415 51.22 29.75 -26.07
C PHE A 415 52.74 29.80 -26.22
N ALA A 416 53.50 29.36 -25.20
CA ALA A 416 54.95 29.27 -25.28
C ALA A 416 55.40 28.27 -26.35
N PHE A 417 54.74 27.10 -26.44
CA PHE A 417 55.03 26.09 -27.45
C PHE A 417 54.77 26.60 -28.87
N TYR A 418 53.64 27.30 -29.07
CA TYR A 418 53.30 27.90 -30.36
C TYR A 418 54.28 29.01 -30.76
N THR A 419 54.71 29.83 -29.80
CA THR A 419 55.69 30.91 -30.05
C THR A 419 57.07 30.36 -30.40
N ILE A 420 57.51 29.29 -29.72
CA ILE A 420 58.77 28.60 -30.01
C ILE A 420 58.70 27.91 -31.39
N TYR A 421 57.58 27.25 -31.68
CA TYR A 421 57.36 26.58 -32.96
C TYR A 421 57.35 27.56 -34.15
N ASP A 422 56.67 28.70 -34.00
CA ASP A 422 56.63 29.77 -35.01
C ASP A 422 58.02 30.38 -35.25
N PHE A 423 58.79 30.61 -34.18
CA PHE A 423 60.16 31.14 -34.25
C PHE A 423 61.13 30.19 -34.96
N ILE A 424 61.03 28.88 -34.70
CA ILE A 424 61.86 27.85 -35.34
C ILE A 424 61.54 27.73 -36.83
N LEU A 425 60.25 27.78 -37.20
CA LEU A 425 59.82 27.65 -38.59
C LEU A 425 60.19 28.87 -39.46
N HIS A 426 60.21 30.07 -38.88
CA HIS A 426 60.41 31.31 -39.62
C HIS A 426 61.79 31.96 -39.38
N GLY A 427 62.76 31.20 -38.87
CA GLY A 427 64.16 31.64 -38.84
C GLY A 427 64.42 32.90 -38.02
N GLY A 428 63.59 33.18 -37.01
CA GLY A 428 63.75 34.32 -36.10
C GLY A 428 62.85 35.53 -36.37
N GLU A 429 62.04 35.55 -37.43
CA GLU A 429 61.03 36.59 -37.65
C GLU A 429 59.61 36.02 -37.45
N SER A 430 59.03 36.24 -36.26
CA SER A 430 57.63 35.83 -36.00
C SER A 430 56.65 36.74 -36.76
N THR A 431 55.70 36.13 -37.47
CA THR A 431 54.71 36.86 -38.30
C THR A 431 53.37 37.08 -37.59
N VAL A 432 53.17 36.54 -36.39
CA VAL A 432 51.83 36.48 -35.75
C VAL A 432 51.62 37.49 -34.61
N LEU A 433 52.66 38.16 -34.09
CA LEU A 433 52.51 39.07 -32.95
C LEU A 433 53.26 40.41 -33.12
N LYS A 434 52.57 41.43 -33.65
CA LYS A 434 52.92 42.83 -33.35
C LYS A 434 52.36 43.20 -31.96
N LEU A 435 53.01 42.68 -30.91
CA LEU A 435 52.77 43.15 -29.55
C LEU A 435 53.49 44.50 -29.35
N PRO A 436 52.82 45.54 -28.81
CA PRO A 436 53.50 46.76 -28.45
C PRO A 436 54.47 46.45 -27.29
N ALA A 437 55.77 46.63 -27.54
CA ALA A 437 56.90 46.39 -26.61
C ALA A 437 57.55 44.98 -26.60
N ALA A 438 57.70 44.33 -27.77
CA ALA A 438 58.55 43.14 -27.90
C ALA A 438 60.07 43.43 -27.79
N ASP A 439 60.52 44.67 -27.97
CA ASP A 439 61.95 45.04 -28.01
C ASP A 439 62.67 45.03 -26.64
N LYS A 440 62.07 44.48 -25.58
CA LYS A 440 62.61 44.54 -24.21
C LYS A 440 62.61 43.24 -23.42
N TRP A 441 62.31 42.11 -24.04
CA TRP A 441 62.35 40.82 -23.34
C TRP A 441 63.59 40.04 -23.77
N GLU A 442 64.65 40.12 -22.97
CA GLU A 442 65.80 39.24 -23.15
C GLU A 442 65.34 37.78 -23.01
N TRP A 443 65.78 36.92 -23.95
CA TRP A 443 65.43 35.50 -23.98
C TRP A 443 65.65 34.79 -22.63
N LYS A 444 66.66 35.24 -21.88
CA LYS A 444 66.97 34.78 -20.53
C LYS A 444 65.80 34.97 -19.55
N THR A 445 65.12 36.12 -19.61
CA THR A 445 63.98 36.44 -18.74
C THR A 445 62.73 35.63 -19.11
N ILE A 446 62.53 35.35 -20.40
CA ILE A 446 61.43 34.48 -20.86
C ILE A 446 61.68 33.04 -20.40
N LYS A 447 62.91 32.53 -20.61
CA LYS A 447 63.31 31.18 -20.19
C LYS A 447 63.18 31.00 -18.67
N GLU A 448 63.67 31.94 -17.87
CA GLU A 448 63.55 31.87 -16.40
C GLU A 448 62.08 31.86 -15.94
N LYS A 449 61.21 32.69 -16.54
CA LYS A 449 59.78 32.71 -16.18
C LYS A 449 59.04 31.43 -16.59
N VAL A 450 59.35 30.88 -17.77
CA VAL A 450 58.74 29.62 -18.23
C VAL A 450 59.22 28.43 -17.39
N LEU A 451 60.52 28.32 -17.11
CA LEU A 451 61.06 27.23 -16.28
C LEU A 451 60.64 27.33 -14.81
N SER A 452 60.42 28.55 -14.29
CA SER A 452 59.89 28.74 -12.93
C SER A 452 58.48 28.16 -12.74
N ARG A 453 57.71 28.02 -13.82
CA ARG A 453 56.35 27.47 -13.81
C ARG A 453 56.26 26.05 -14.36
N CYS A 454 57.16 25.68 -15.27
CA CYS A 454 57.17 24.36 -15.90
C CYS A 454 58.61 23.81 -15.94
N PRO A 455 59.14 23.33 -14.81
CA PRO A 455 60.54 22.89 -14.69
C PRO A 455 60.89 21.75 -15.67
N GLN A 456 59.91 20.90 -15.99
CA GLN A 456 60.04 19.79 -16.94
C GLN A 456 60.38 20.18 -18.40
N LEU A 457 60.40 21.48 -18.74
CA LEU A 457 60.77 22.00 -20.07
C LEU A 457 62.23 22.51 -20.13
N GLU A 458 63.08 22.15 -19.15
CA GLU A 458 64.47 22.64 -19.07
C GLU A 458 65.41 22.10 -20.16
N HIS A 459 65.18 20.86 -20.59
CA HIS A 459 65.86 20.21 -21.71
C HIS A 459 65.23 20.60 -23.04
#